data_AF-A0A7J5E0G3-F1
#
_entry.id   AF-A0A7J5E0G3-F1
#
_cell.length_a   1.000
_cell.length_b   1.000
_cell.length_c   1.000
_cell.angle_alpha   90.00
_cell.angle_beta   90.00
_cell.angle_gamma   90.00
#
_symmetry.space_group_name_H-M   'P 1'
#
loop_
_entity.id
_entity.type
_entity.pdbx_description
1 polymer ?
#
loop_
_entity_poly.entity_id
_entity_poly.type
_entity_poly.pdbx_seq_one_letter_code
_entity_poly.pdbx_strand_id
1 'polypeptide(L)'
;MTRRVDARTDQYVEDLAALDPITATFAGIAGHDSELPDLSPDGFAATEELHRRALADVAALEAADQREQVAQDAFLERVGLSVERADAGVERSEFSVISSALHAVREVFDLMPTETTEHWEAIRARLAAVPAALDGYRTTLSEEAAAGRVSAKRQYAEVAGQVRGWTGQEGAAGDYFERAVADAPAPLRDHLAEAARTASTAYAEFGRFVETDLLPRGREVDGVGRERYQLASRYFLGASVDLEETYRWGWDELKRIEDDMAATAGRIVPGGSVADAVAVLDADPARDCGSREAFQAWMQERSDTILADFDGLHFDIAEPIRTLQCKVAPVNDGGAWYTPPSEDFSRPGTMWFSFTDANERFSTWRETTTVFHEGVPGHHLQCAQVVHRADLLNRWQRLLCWVSGHGEGWALYAERLMDELGYFADPGERLGFLDMQGFRAARVVVDIGVHLGLTVPADNPFGWRPGETWNADLAYEFMRAHSRMDDGSLRFEVNRYLGWPGQAPSYKVGERIWLEARAAAQARHGAAFDLKAFHTAALDLGSLGLDPLQAALARL
;
A
#
# COMPACT_ATOMS: atom_id res chain seq x y z
N MET A 1 -24.40 27.32 1.54
CA MET A 1 -23.17 28.04 1.12
C MET A 1 -22.60 27.28 -0.07
N THR A 2 -22.19 27.94 -1.15
CA THR A 2 -21.62 27.24 -2.31
C THR A 2 -20.19 26.82 -2.00
N ARG A 3 -19.93 25.51 -1.98
CA ARG A 3 -18.58 24.94 -1.78
C ARG A 3 -17.86 24.86 -3.12
N ARG A 4 -17.01 25.84 -3.41
CA ARG A 4 -16.35 26.00 -4.70
C ARG A 4 -15.12 25.11 -4.85
N VAL A 5 -14.42 24.83 -3.75
CA VAL A 5 -13.30 23.89 -3.74
C VAL A 5 -13.83 22.51 -4.08
N ASP A 6 -14.90 22.07 -3.39
CA ASP A 6 -15.53 20.76 -3.67
C ASP A 6 -15.92 20.61 -5.14
N ALA A 7 -16.62 21.59 -5.69
CA ALA A 7 -17.02 21.55 -7.10
C ALA A 7 -15.81 21.46 -8.05
N ARG A 8 -14.68 22.13 -7.73
CA ARG A 8 -13.49 22.08 -8.57
C ARG A 8 -12.74 20.76 -8.43
N THR A 9 -12.61 20.24 -7.21
CA THR A 9 -11.95 18.95 -6.96
C THR A 9 -12.77 17.78 -7.48
N ASP A 10 -14.10 17.87 -7.45
CA ASP A 10 -14.99 16.87 -8.06
C ASP A 10 -14.87 16.88 -9.59
N GLN A 11 -14.74 18.06 -10.23
CA GLN A 11 -14.46 18.14 -11.66
C GLN A 11 -13.09 17.54 -12.01
N TYR A 12 -12.09 17.73 -11.15
CA TYR A 12 -10.78 17.10 -11.34
C TYR A 12 -10.86 15.56 -11.37
N VAL A 13 -11.77 14.94 -10.61
CA VAL A 13 -12.00 13.49 -10.67
C VAL A 13 -12.42 13.05 -12.08
N GLU A 14 -13.38 13.75 -12.67
CA GLU A 14 -13.86 13.47 -14.04
C GLU A 14 -12.79 13.74 -15.09
N ASP A 15 -12.05 14.85 -14.95
CA ASP A 15 -10.96 15.22 -15.86
C ASP A 15 -9.83 14.18 -15.82
N LEU A 16 -9.50 13.65 -14.63
CA LEU A 16 -8.47 12.62 -14.46
C LEU A 16 -8.96 11.26 -14.98
N ALA A 17 -10.20 10.86 -14.70
CA ALA A 17 -10.77 9.60 -15.17
C ALA A 17 -10.74 9.48 -16.71
N ALA A 18 -10.91 10.61 -17.42
CA ALA A 18 -10.81 10.67 -18.87
C ALA A 18 -9.37 10.53 -19.41
N LEU A 19 -8.35 10.97 -18.65
CA LEU A 19 -6.94 10.83 -19.03
C LEU A 19 -6.34 9.50 -18.58
N ASP A 20 -6.82 8.98 -17.46
CA ASP A 20 -6.41 7.71 -16.88
C ASP A 20 -7.62 6.77 -16.63
N PRO A 21 -8.06 6.06 -17.70
CA PRO A 21 -9.08 5.02 -17.62
C PRO A 21 -8.78 3.87 -16.67
N ILE A 22 -7.51 3.65 -16.30
CA ILE A 22 -7.15 2.63 -15.31
C ILE A 22 -7.55 3.14 -13.92
N THR A 23 -7.15 4.36 -13.56
CA THR A 23 -7.57 5.00 -12.31
C THR A 23 -9.09 5.08 -12.21
N ALA A 24 -9.80 5.34 -13.31
CA ALA A 24 -11.26 5.31 -13.35
C ALA A 24 -11.83 3.94 -12.92
N THR A 25 -11.33 2.84 -13.49
CA THR A 25 -11.75 1.48 -13.11
C THR A 25 -11.44 1.17 -11.65
N PHE A 26 -10.23 1.49 -11.15
CA PHE A 26 -9.86 1.30 -9.74
C PHE A 26 -10.75 2.10 -8.78
N ALA A 27 -11.15 3.31 -9.18
CA ALA A 27 -12.04 4.18 -8.40
C ALA A 27 -13.54 3.85 -8.56
N GLY A 28 -13.90 2.88 -9.42
CA GLY A 28 -15.29 2.52 -9.70
C GLY A 28 -16.06 3.56 -10.54
N ILE A 29 -15.35 4.40 -11.31
CA ILE A 29 -15.95 5.40 -12.20
C ILE A 29 -16.28 4.74 -13.53
N ALA A 30 -17.59 4.57 -13.79
CA ALA A 30 -18.08 3.93 -15.00
C ALA A 30 -17.79 4.73 -16.29
N GLY A 31 -17.78 4.03 -17.43
CA GLY A 31 -17.69 4.64 -18.76
C GLY A 31 -16.31 4.54 -19.43
N HIS A 32 -15.29 4.08 -18.69
CA HIS A 32 -13.90 4.04 -19.16
C HIS A 32 -13.34 2.61 -19.29
N ASP A 33 -14.11 1.57 -18.95
CA ASP A 33 -13.65 0.18 -18.84
C ASP A 33 -13.12 -0.42 -20.17
N SER A 34 -13.45 0.18 -21.32
CA SER A 34 -12.94 -0.25 -22.63
C SER A 34 -11.62 0.41 -23.06
N GLU A 35 -11.08 1.34 -22.27
CA GLU A 35 -9.96 2.21 -22.65
C GLU A 35 -8.70 1.94 -21.80
N LEU A 36 -7.53 2.37 -22.30
CA LEU A 36 -6.27 2.43 -21.56
C LEU A 36 -5.73 3.87 -21.62
N PRO A 37 -4.95 4.30 -20.61
CA PRO A 37 -4.28 5.60 -20.65
C PRO A 37 -3.30 5.68 -21.83
N ASP A 38 -3.10 6.90 -22.33
CA ASP A 38 -2.00 7.20 -23.23
C ASP A 38 -0.69 7.23 -22.42
N LEU A 39 0.13 6.18 -22.54
CA LEU A 39 1.42 6.07 -21.85
C LEU A 39 2.58 6.66 -22.66
N SER A 40 2.30 7.37 -23.76
CA SER A 40 3.30 8.13 -24.52
C SER A 40 3.72 9.41 -23.78
N PRO A 41 4.79 10.09 -24.23
CA PRO A 41 5.20 11.37 -23.63
C PRO A 41 4.08 12.42 -23.63
N ASP A 42 3.23 12.45 -24.67
CA ASP A 42 2.11 13.39 -24.78
C ASP A 42 1.01 13.08 -23.76
N GLY A 43 0.72 11.80 -23.53
CA GLY A 43 -0.25 11.37 -22.53
C GLY A 43 0.18 11.71 -21.10
N PHE A 44 1.45 11.45 -20.76
CA PHE A 44 2.02 11.93 -19.50
C PHE A 44 1.93 13.46 -19.40
N ALA A 45 2.32 14.20 -20.44
CA ALA A 45 2.26 15.66 -20.44
C ALA A 45 0.83 16.21 -20.25
N ALA A 46 -0.19 15.53 -20.78
CA ALA A 46 -1.59 15.91 -20.60
C ALA A 46 -2.03 15.77 -19.13
N THR A 47 -1.65 14.68 -18.46
CA THR A 47 -1.91 14.47 -17.03
C THR A 47 -1.16 15.47 -16.16
N GLU A 48 0.11 15.75 -16.47
CA GLU A 48 0.89 16.77 -15.76
C GLU A 48 0.25 18.16 -15.89
N GLU A 49 -0.23 18.54 -17.07
CA GLU A 49 -0.93 19.80 -17.29
C GLU A 49 -2.30 19.86 -16.58
N LEU A 50 -3.00 18.72 -16.46
CA LEU A 50 -4.19 18.65 -15.62
C LEU A 50 -3.85 18.95 -14.15
N HIS A 51 -2.79 18.34 -13.59
CA HIS A 51 -2.35 18.61 -12.22
C HIS A 51 -2.02 20.08 -12.01
N ARG A 52 -1.23 20.69 -12.91
CA ARG A 52 -0.83 22.11 -12.81
C ARG A 52 -2.04 23.06 -12.84
N ARG A 53 -2.98 22.85 -13.76
CA ARG A 53 -4.20 23.66 -13.86
C ARG A 53 -5.09 23.50 -12.63
N ALA A 54 -5.33 22.26 -12.21
CA ALA A 54 -6.18 21.99 -11.06
C ALA A 54 -5.60 22.56 -9.76
N LEU A 55 -4.29 22.45 -9.57
CA LEU A 55 -3.57 23.07 -8.44
C LEU A 55 -3.76 24.59 -8.43
N ALA A 56 -3.54 25.25 -9.56
CA ALA A 56 -3.70 26.70 -9.68
C ALA A 56 -5.14 27.15 -9.42
N ASP A 57 -6.12 26.41 -9.96
CA ASP A 57 -7.53 26.73 -9.79
C ASP A 57 -7.97 26.58 -8.33
N VAL A 58 -7.59 25.49 -7.65
CA VAL A 58 -7.95 25.25 -6.25
C VAL A 58 -7.23 26.23 -5.32
N ALA A 59 -5.97 26.59 -5.60
CA ALA A 59 -5.22 27.57 -4.82
C ALA A 59 -5.82 28.99 -4.89
N ALA A 60 -6.55 29.32 -5.96
CA ALA A 60 -7.19 30.61 -6.14
C ALA A 60 -8.57 30.73 -5.46
N LEU A 61 -9.08 29.65 -4.85
CA LEU A 61 -10.37 29.61 -4.17
C LEU A 61 -10.22 29.85 -2.66
N GLU A 62 -11.26 30.43 -2.06
CA GLU A 62 -11.39 30.51 -0.60
C GLU A 62 -12.38 29.42 -0.14
N ALA A 63 -11.98 28.62 0.85
CA ALA A 63 -12.86 27.63 1.47
C ALA A 63 -14.02 28.30 2.22
N ALA A 64 -15.21 27.73 2.10
CA ALA A 64 -16.43 28.25 2.73
C ALA A 64 -16.48 28.01 4.24
N ASP A 65 -15.88 26.91 4.70
CA ASP A 65 -15.87 26.50 6.10
C ASP A 65 -14.62 25.66 6.39
N GLN A 66 -14.43 25.28 7.67
CA GLN A 66 -13.27 24.50 8.10
C GLN A 66 -13.17 23.14 7.42
N ARG A 67 -14.31 22.51 7.11
CA ARG A 67 -14.33 21.22 6.44
C ARG A 67 -13.85 21.35 4.99
N GLU A 68 -14.30 22.37 4.28
CA GLU A 68 -13.80 22.66 2.93
C GLU A 68 -12.32 23.11 2.94
N GLN A 69 -11.87 23.76 4.02
CA GLN A 69 -10.44 24.08 4.21
C GLN A 69 -9.59 22.81 4.32
N VAL A 70 -10.03 21.81 5.08
CA VAL A 70 -9.32 20.53 5.17
C VAL A 70 -9.23 19.85 3.80
N ALA A 71 -10.33 19.84 3.03
CA ALA A 71 -10.33 19.30 1.68
C ALA A 71 -9.38 20.07 0.74
N GLN A 72 -9.32 21.40 0.88
CA GLN A 72 -8.41 22.24 0.13
C GLN A 72 -6.94 21.96 0.49
N ASP A 73 -6.61 21.92 1.80
CA ASP A 73 -5.27 21.63 2.30
C ASP A 73 -4.78 20.27 1.77
N ALA A 74 -5.65 19.26 1.80
CA ALA A 74 -5.39 17.93 1.26
C ALA A 74 -5.05 17.96 -0.24
N PHE A 75 -5.91 18.62 -1.02
CA PHE A 75 -5.78 18.67 -2.47
C PHE A 75 -4.50 19.40 -2.89
N LEU A 76 -4.23 20.55 -2.27
CA LEU A 76 -3.04 21.35 -2.56
C LEU A 76 -1.76 20.59 -2.22
N GLU A 77 -1.74 19.86 -1.11
CA GLU A 77 -0.58 19.06 -0.71
C GLU A 77 -0.36 17.88 -1.66
N ARG A 78 -1.41 17.10 -1.99
CA ARG A 78 -1.30 15.95 -2.90
C ARG A 78 -0.98 16.34 -4.33
N VAL A 79 -1.79 17.21 -4.94
CA VAL A 79 -1.63 17.59 -6.35
C VAL A 79 -0.40 18.49 -6.53
N GLY A 80 -0.05 19.30 -5.52
CA GLY A 80 1.22 20.03 -5.49
C GLY A 80 2.42 19.08 -5.59
N LEU A 81 2.43 18.01 -4.81
CA LEU A 81 3.49 17.01 -4.88
C LEU A 81 3.51 16.24 -6.21
N SER A 82 2.34 15.94 -6.80
CA SER A 82 2.30 15.36 -8.16
C SER A 82 2.97 16.26 -9.19
N VAL A 83 2.79 17.58 -9.11
CA VAL A 83 3.50 18.54 -9.97
C VAL A 83 5.02 18.51 -9.71
N GLU A 84 5.46 18.52 -8.45
CA GLU A 84 6.89 18.43 -8.13
C GLU A 84 7.54 17.14 -8.65
N ARG A 85 6.84 16.01 -8.54
CA ARG A 85 7.29 14.69 -9.05
C ARG A 85 7.34 14.66 -10.57
N ALA A 86 6.36 15.26 -11.24
CA ALA A 86 6.34 15.41 -12.70
C ALA A 86 7.52 16.27 -13.20
N ASP A 87 7.76 17.41 -12.57
CA ASP A 87 8.86 18.32 -12.91
C ASP A 87 10.24 17.65 -12.68
N ALA A 88 10.33 16.74 -11.70
CA ALA A 88 11.52 15.92 -11.47
C ALA A 88 11.65 14.71 -12.42
N GLY A 89 10.66 14.48 -13.30
CA GLY A 89 10.61 13.33 -14.22
C GLY A 89 10.40 11.98 -13.52
N VAL A 90 9.89 11.96 -12.28
CA VAL A 90 9.67 10.72 -11.52
C VAL A 90 8.52 9.93 -12.14
N GLU A 91 7.39 10.57 -12.43
CA GLU A 91 6.18 9.92 -12.96
C GLU A 91 6.43 9.16 -14.27
N ARG A 92 7.21 9.75 -15.18
CA ARG A 92 7.54 9.15 -16.48
C ARG A 92 8.56 8.00 -16.39
N SER A 93 9.36 7.95 -15.32
CA SER A 93 10.49 7.02 -15.18
C SER A 93 10.33 6.00 -14.05
N GLU A 94 9.18 5.99 -13.37
CA GLU A 94 8.89 5.05 -12.28
C GLU A 94 8.71 3.63 -12.82
N PHE A 95 9.65 2.76 -12.45
CA PHE A 95 9.67 1.37 -12.91
C PHE A 95 10.31 0.48 -11.85
N SER A 96 9.50 -0.34 -11.18
CA SER A 96 9.92 -1.23 -10.10
C SER A 96 9.27 -2.61 -10.22
N VAL A 97 9.73 -3.57 -9.42
CA VAL A 97 9.21 -4.94 -9.32
C VAL A 97 7.78 -5.03 -8.75
N ILE A 98 7.19 -3.94 -8.27
CA ILE A 98 5.84 -3.96 -7.68
C ILE A 98 4.91 -2.91 -8.25
N SER A 99 5.45 -1.81 -8.79
CA SER A 99 4.66 -0.69 -9.25
C SER A 99 5.30 -0.04 -10.48
N SER A 100 4.53 0.01 -11.56
CA SER A 100 4.78 0.76 -12.80
C SER A 100 3.52 0.77 -13.67
N ALA A 101 3.49 1.59 -14.73
CA ALA A 101 2.37 1.57 -15.69
C ALA A 101 2.16 0.17 -16.35
N LEU A 102 3.22 -0.63 -16.48
CA LEU A 102 3.13 -2.02 -16.96
C LEU A 102 2.32 -2.91 -16.00
N HIS A 103 2.50 -2.72 -14.69
CA HIS A 103 1.73 -3.44 -13.66
C HIS A 103 0.27 -2.99 -13.69
N ALA A 104 0.03 -1.68 -13.74
CA ALA A 104 -1.32 -1.10 -13.76
C ALA A 104 -2.16 -1.62 -14.95
N VAL A 105 -1.56 -1.71 -16.15
CA VAL A 105 -2.24 -2.26 -17.35
C VAL A 105 -2.61 -3.74 -17.17
N ARG A 106 -1.83 -4.54 -16.44
CA ARG A 106 -2.13 -5.95 -16.17
C ARG A 106 -3.18 -6.10 -15.06
N GLU A 107 -2.97 -5.40 -13.95
CA GLU A 107 -3.77 -5.47 -12.72
C GLU A 107 -5.21 -5.05 -12.93
N VAL A 108 -5.46 -4.09 -13.84
CA VAL A 108 -6.82 -3.59 -14.03
C VAL A 108 -7.80 -4.67 -14.50
N PHE A 109 -7.33 -5.72 -15.17
CA PHE A 109 -8.18 -6.85 -15.58
C PHE A 109 -8.67 -7.69 -14.40
N ASP A 110 -7.98 -7.69 -13.25
CA ASP A 110 -8.43 -8.40 -12.04
C ASP A 110 -9.68 -7.76 -11.42
N LEU A 111 -9.96 -6.49 -11.76
CA LEU A 111 -11.10 -5.73 -11.25
C LEU A 111 -12.30 -5.69 -12.21
N MET A 112 -12.09 -6.06 -13.47
CA MET A 112 -13.15 -5.95 -14.47
C MET A 112 -14.23 -7.00 -14.23
N PRO A 113 -15.52 -6.61 -14.26
CA PRO A 113 -16.62 -7.56 -14.09
C PRO A 113 -16.68 -8.53 -15.29
N THR A 114 -17.33 -9.69 -15.15
CA THR A 114 -17.37 -10.76 -16.18
C THR A 114 -18.76 -11.40 -16.37
N GLU A 115 -19.81 -10.77 -15.84
CA GLU A 115 -21.17 -11.31 -15.78
C GLU A 115 -22.00 -11.09 -17.06
N THR A 116 -21.69 -10.06 -17.86
CA THR A 116 -22.49 -9.66 -19.02
C THR A 116 -21.69 -9.66 -20.32
N THR A 117 -22.38 -9.67 -21.45
CA THR A 117 -21.73 -9.55 -22.77
C THR A 117 -20.98 -8.23 -22.90
N GLU A 118 -21.54 -7.14 -22.36
CA GLU A 118 -20.94 -5.81 -22.35
C GLU A 118 -19.63 -5.79 -21.54
N HIS A 119 -19.58 -6.49 -20.40
CA HIS A 119 -18.36 -6.64 -19.60
C HIS A 119 -17.24 -7.31 -20.41
N TRP A 120 -17.56 -8.41 -21.08
CA TRP A 120 -16.61 -9.14 -21.92
C TRP A 120 -16.17 -8.34 -23.16
N GLU A 121 -17.04 -7.53 -23.76
CA GLU A 121 -16.66 -6.62 -24.84
C GLU A 121 -15.73 -5.50 -24.38
N ALA A 122 -15.92 -4.96 -23.16
CA ALA A 122 -15.01 -3.99 -22.56
C ALA A 122 -13.62 -4.60 -22.31
N ILE A 123 -13.57 -5.81 -21.73
CA ILE A 123 -12.31 -6.57 -21.55
C ILE A 123 -11.60 -6.77 -22.90
N ARG A 124 -12.34 -7.19 -23.93
CA ARG A 124 -11.80 -7.39 -25.28
C ARG A 124 -11.21 -6.10 -25.85
N ALA A 125 -11.93 -4.99 -25.74
CA ALA A 125 -11.48 -3.69 -26.23
C ALA A 125 -10.20 -3.23 -25.52
N ARG A 126 -10.16 -3.36 -24.19
CA ARG A 126 -8.99 -3.01 -23.38
C ARG A 126 -7.78 -3.90 -23.69
N LEU A 127 -7.96 -5.22 -23.83
CA LEU A 127 -6.91 -6.14 -24.29
C LEU A 127 -6.36 -5.74 -25.66
N ALA A 128 -7.22 -5.37 -26.60
CA ALA A 128 -6.82 -4.93 -27.93
C ALA A 128 -6.05 -3.59 -27.93
N ALA A 129 -6.22 -2.76 -26.89
CA ALA A 129 -5.49 -1.50 -26.73
C ALA A 129 -4.09 -1.66 -26.11
N VAL A 130 -3.80 -2.80 -25.47
CA VAL A 130 -2.52 -3.07 -24.77
C VAL A 130 -1.29 -2.78 -25.65
N PRO A 131 -1.20 -3.24 -26.92
CA PRO A 131 -0.01 -2.98 -27.74
C PRO A 131 0.30 -1.48 -27.89
N ALA A 132 -0.72 -0.67 -28.19
CA ALA A 132 -0.53 0.77 -28.38
C ALA A 132 -0.10 1.47 -27.09
N ALA A 133 -0.69 1.10 -25.95
CA ALA A 133 -0.30 1.63 -24.64
C ALA A 133 1.17 1.29 -24.32
N LEU A 134 1.59 0.04 -24.55
CA LEU A 134 2.96 -0.38 -24.27
C LEU A 134 3.99 0.19 -25.25
N ASP A 135 3.62 0.45 -26.51
CA ASP A 135 4.47 1.16 -27.47
C ASP A 135 4.68 2.63 -27.09
N GLY A 136 3.62 3.29 -26.61
CA GLY A 136 3.70 4.62 -26.00
C GLY A 136 4.67 4.60 -24.80
N TYR A 137 4.50 3.63 -23.90
CA TYR A 137 5.34 3.54 -22.71
C TYR A 137 6.80 3.23 -23.03
N ARG A 138 7.07 2.40 -24.05
CA ARG A 138 8.42 2.15 -24.58
C ARG A 138 9.08 3.44 -25.05
N THR A 139 8.32 4.32 -25.70
CA THR A 139 8.81 5.64 -26.15
C THR A 139 9.18 6.50 -24.95
N THR A 140 8.26 6.64 -24.00
CA THR A 140 8.49 7.39 -22.76
C THR A 140 9.73 6.90 -22.02
N LEU A 141 9.83 5.61 -21.70
CA LEU A 141 10.99 5.07 -20.98
C LEU A 141 12.30 5.21 -21.75
N SER A 142 12.26 5.16 -23.08
CA SER A 142 13.45 5.36 -23.92
C SER A 142 13.95 6.81 -23.86
N GLU A 143 13.05 7.79 -23.89
CA GLU A 143 13.38 9.21 -23.75
C GLU A 143 13.90 9.53 -22.35
N GLU A 144 13.23 9.01 -21.32
CA GLU A 144 13.65 9.16 -19.92
C GLU A 144 15.04 8.53 -19.70
N ALA A 145 15.27 7.34 -20.25
CA ALA A 145 16.58 6.69 -20.19
C ALA A 145 17.66 7.49 -20.93
N ALA A 146 17.34 8.10 -22.08
CA ALA A 146 18.27 8.97 -22.81
C ALA A 146 18.59 10.26 -22.02
N ALA A 147 17.66 10.73 -21.20
CA ALA A 147 17.87 11.84 -20.26
C ALA A 147 18.55 11.42 -18.94
N GLY A 148 18.97 10.16 -18.82
CA GLY A 148 19.64 9.63 -17.62
C GLY A 148 18.71 9.26 -16.47
N ARG A 149 17.39 9.33 -16.66
CA ARG A 149 16.39 8.93 -15.68
C ARG A 149 16.06 7.45 -15.87
N VAL A 150 16.80 6.61 -15.15
CA VAL A 150 16.70 5.14 -15.20
C VAL A 150 16.55 4.52 -13.81
N SER A 151 15.86 3.38 -13.75
CA SER A 151 15.81 2.53 -12.55
C SER A 151 17.12 1.75 -12.37
N ALA A 152 17.25 1.08 -11.22
CA ALA A 152 18.37 0.17 -10.97
C ALA A 152 18.27 -1.07 -11.87
N LYS A 153 19.41 -1.65 -12.26
CA LYS A 153 19.45 -2.87 -13.11
C LYS A 153 18.65 -4.01 -12.52
N ARG A 154 18.70 -4.16 -11.19
CA ARG A 154 17.92 -5.14 -10.43
C ARG A 154 16.43 -5.07 -10.77
N GLN A 155 15.85 -3.87 -10.77
CA GLN A 155 14.43 -3.68 -11.03
C GLN A 155 14.05 -4.10 -12.46
N TYR A 156 14.87 -3.75 -13.45
CA TYR A 156 14.65 -4.19 -14.83
C TYR A 156 14.77 -5.72 -14.98
N ALA A 157 15.73 -6.34 -14.31
CA ALA A 157 15.91 -7.80 -14.34
C ALA A 157 14.72 -8.54 -13.70
N GLU A 158 14.26 -8.07 -12.54
CA GLU A 158 13.11 -8.66 -11.83
C GLU A 158 11.81 -8.51 -12.64
N VAL A 159 11.53 -7.31 -13.15
CA VAL A 159 10.31 -7.08 -13.97
C VAL A 159 10.35 -7.88 -15.27
N ALA A 160 11.50 -8.01 -15.91
CA ALA A 160 11.62 -8.89 -17.06
C ALA A 160 11.29 -10.36 -16.71
N GLY A 161 11.72 -10.83 -15.54
CA GLY A 161 11.32 -12.13 -15.00
C GLY A 161 9.82 -12.26 -14.77
N GLN A 162 9.19 -11.24 -14.18
CA GLN A 162 7.74 -11.20 -14.00
C GLN A 162 6.99 -11.28 -15.33
N VAL A 163 7.43 -10.52 -16.34
CA VAL A 163 6.84 -10.56 -17.67
C VAL A 163 6.90 -11.96 -18.27
N ARG A 164 8.04 -12.66 -18.17
CA ARG A 164 8.15 -14.06 -18.64
C ARG A 164 7.19 -15.00 -17.88
N GLY A 165 6.93 -14.74 -16.61
CA GLY A 165 5.90 -15.43 -15.83
C GLY A 165 4.48 -15.14 -16.31
N TRP A 166 4.14 -13.86 -16.54
CA TRP A 166 2.81 -13.44 -16.99
C TRP A 166 2.47 -13.91 -18.40
N THR A 167 3.46 -14.04 -19.28
CA THR A 167 3.28 -14.49 -20.68
C THR A 167 3.45 -16.01 -20.84
N GLY A 168 3.56 -16.75 -19.73
CA GLY A 168 3.71 -18.21 -19.73
C GLY A 168 5.02 -18.71 -20.36
N GLN A 169 6.01 -17.84 -20.58
CA GLN A 169 7.34 -18.23 -21.05
C GLN A 169 8.13 -18.98 -19.96
N GLU A 170 7.86 -18.65 -18.69
CA GLU A 170 8.39 -19.29 -17.50
C GLU A 170 7.26 -19.54 -16.48
N GLY A 171 7.49 -20.46 -15.54
CA GLY A 171 6.54 -20.76 -14.46
C GLY A 171 5.44 -21.76 -14.84
N ALA A 172 4.75 -22.27 -13.82
CA ALA A 172 3.72 -23.31 -13.97
C ALA A 172 2.29 -22.75 -14.12
N ALA A 173 2.10 -21.45 -13.89
CA ALA A 173 0.80 -20.80 -13.86
C ALA A 173 0.20 -20.51 -15.26
N GLY A 174 0.98 -20.74 -16.33
CA GLY A 174 0.58 -20.44 -17.71
C GLY A 174 0.44 -18.95 -18.00
N ASP A 175 -0.07 -18.63 -19.20
CA ASP A 175 -0.27 -17.25 -19.64
C ASP A 175 -1.44 -16.59 -18.88
N TYR A 176 -1.16 -15.43 -18.27
CA TYR A 176 -2.11 -14.65 -17.51
C TYR A 176 -3.28 -14.14 -18.37
N PHE A 177 -3.00 -13.60 -19.56
CA PHE A 177 -4.02 -12.99 -20.41
C PHE A 177 -4.97 -14.06 -20.98
N GLU A 178 -4.45 -15.22 -21.35
CA GLU A 178 -5.30 -16.34 -21.78
C GLU A 178 -6.19 -16.85 -20.64
N ARG A 179 -5.65 -16.94 -19.41
CA ARG A 179 -6.43 -17.28 -18.22
C ARG A 179 -7.50 -16.25 -17.89
N ALA A 180 -7.20 -14.96 -18.02
CA ALA A 180 -8.14 -13.88 -17.73
C ALA A 180 -9.41 -13.94 -18.60
N VAL A 181 -9.35 -14.61 -19.76
CA VAL A 181 -10.50 -14.78 -20.67
C VAL A 181 -10.99 -16.22 -20.78
N ALA A 182 -10.53 -17.13 -19.92
CA ALA A 182 -10.85 -18.56 -20.02
C ALA A 182 -12.35 -18.86 -19.92
N ASP A 183 -13.06 -18.09 -19.10
CA ASP A 183 -14.51 -18.24 -18.86
C ASP A 183 -15.38 -17.45 -19.85
N ALA A 184 -14.79 -16.91 -20.92
CA ALA A 184 -15.51 -16.14 -21.92
C ALA A 184 -16.67 -16.92 -22.57
N PRO A 185 -17.83 -16.27 -22.78
CA PRO A 185 -19.00 -16.91 -23.39
C PRO A 185 -18.71 -17.28 -24.85
N ALA A 186 -19.32 -18.38 -25.31
CA ALA A 186 -19.06 -18.97 -26.63
C ALA A 186 -19.10 -17.97 -27.81
N PRO A 187 -20.02 -16.97 -27.87
CA PRO A 187 -20.04 -15.99 -28.97
C PRO A 187 -18.81 -15.06 -29.03
N LEU A 188 -18.13 -14.82 -27.90
CA LEU A 188 -17.00 -13.90 -27.81
C LEU A 188 -15.65 -14.60 -27.64
N ARG A 189 -15.65 -15.90 -27.32
CA ARG A 189 -14.48 -16.68 -26.93
C ARG A 189 -13.30 -16.53 -27.90
N ASP A 190 -13.53 -16.68 -29.21
CA ASP A 190 -12.44 -16.63 -30.19
C ASP A 190 -11.86 -15.21 -30.31
N HIS A 191 -12.71 -14.19 -30.24
CA HIS A 191 -12.26 -12.79 -30.31
C HIS A 191 -11.51 -12.36 -29.05
N LEU A 192 -11.97 -12.80 -27.87
CA LEU A 192 -11.27 -12.56 -26.60
C LEU A 192 -9.94 -13.30 -26.53
N ALA A 193 -9.90 -14.55 -26.96
CA ALA A 193 -8.66 -15.32 -27.01
C ALA A 193 -7.63 -14.68 -27.96
N GLU A 194 -8.07 -14.11 -29.09
CA GLU A 194 -7.18 -13.36 -29.98
C GLU A 194 -6.67 -12.06 -29.35
N ALA A 195 -7.54 -11.30 -28.68
CA ALA A 195 -7.14 -10.09 -27.97
C ALA A 195 -6.16 -10.40 -26.83
N ALA A 196 -6.39 -11.50 -26.09
CA ALA A 196 -5.50 -11.99 -25.04
C ALA A 196 -4.11 -12.38 -25.59
N ARG A 197 -4.05 -13.13 -26.69
CA ARG A 197 -2.77 -13.46 -27.35
C ARG A 197 -2.03 -12.22 -27.85
N THR A 198 -2.77 -11.23 -28.34
CA THR A 198 -2.21 -9.94 -28.77
C THR A 198 -1.59 -9.19 -27.59
N ALA A 199 -2.31 -9.10 -26.46
CA ALA A 199 -1.80 -8.49 -25.23
C ALA A 199 -0.57 -9.24 -24.69
N SER A 200 -0.62 -10.58 -24.61
CA SER A 200 0.51 -11.40 -24.19
C SER A 200 1.75 -11.19 -25.05
N THR A 201 1.57 -11.16 -26.38
CA THR A 201 2.69 -10.89 -27.32
C THR A 201 3.30 -9.51 -27.07
N ALA A 202 2.47 -8.47 -26.88
CA ALA A 202 2.95 -7.13 -26.59
C ALA A 202 3.71 -7.06 -25.25
N TYR A 203 3.25 -7.76 -24.21
CA TYR A 203 3.97 -7.89 -22.95
C TYR A 203 5.32 -8.61 -23.15
N ALA A 204 5.37 -9.73 -23.86
CA ALA A 204 6.62 -10.46 -24.12
C ALA A 204 7.63 -9.60 -24.92
N GLU A 205 7.14 -8.79 -25.86
CA GLU A 205 7.95 -7.81 -26.60
C GLU A 205 8.45 -6.67 -25.72
N PHE A 206 7.63 -6.21 -24.78
CA PHE A 206 8.01 -5.20 -23.80
C PHE A 206 9.04 -5.75 -22.81
N GLY A 207 8.87 -6.98 -22.31
CA GLY A 207 9.84 -7.67 -21.46
C GLY A 207 11.21 -7.79 -22.13
N ARG A 208 11.25 -8.19 -23.41
CA ARG A 208 12.50 -8.19 -24.19
C ARG A 208 13.13 -6.79 -24.26
N PHE A 209 12.35 -5.75 -24.50
CA PHE A 209 12.85 -4.37 -24.49
C PHE A 209 13.43 -3.96 -23.14
N VAL A 210 12.78 -4.34 -22.04
CA VAL A 210 13.32 -4.12 -20.69
C VAL A 210 14.69 -4.79 -20.55
N GLU A 211 14.84 -6.03 -21.01
CA GLU A 211 16.11 -6.77 -20.95
C GLU A 211 17.20 -6.22 -21.88
N THR A 212 16.85 -5.86 -23.12
CA THR A 212 17.83 -5.52 -24.17
C THR A 212 18.19 -4.05 -24.21
N ASP A 213 17.28 -3.16 -23.80
CA ASP A 213 17.44 -1.72 -23.98
C ASP A 213 17.55 -0.98 -22.63
N LEU A 214 16.69 -1.30 -21.66
CA LEU A 214 16.67 -0.60 -20.37
C LEU A 214 17.68 -1.16 -19.37
N LEU A 215 17.73 -2.49 -19.19
CA LEU A 215 18.61 -3.15 -18.23
C LEU A 215 20.09 -2.78 -18.44
N PRO A 216 20.66 -2.72 -19.67
CA PRO A 216 22.03 -2.29 -19.86
C PRO A 216 22.30 -0.83 -19.46
N ARG A 217 21.27 0.03 -19.51
CA ARG A 217 21.31 1.45 -19.12
C ARG A 217 21.02 1.68 -17.64
N GLY A 218 20.45 0.70 -16.95
CA GLY A 218 20.08 0.80 -15.55
C GLY A 218 21.27 1.10 -14.64
N ARG A 219 20.97 1.72 -13.49
CA ARG A 219 21.99 2.07 -12.49
C ARG A 219 22.49 0.81 -11.77
N GLU A 220 23.79 0.73 -11.51
CA GLU A 220 24.36 -0.34 -10.69
C GLU A 220 23.98 -0.21 -9.21
N VAL A 221 23.84 1.02 -8.74
CA VAL A 221 23.44 1.33 -7.36
C VAL A 221 21.92 1.35 -7.26
N ASP A 222 21.37 0.58 -6.32
CA ASP A 222 19.93 0.51 -6.07
C ASP A 222 19.37 1.85 -5.52
N GLY A 223 20.10 2.45 -4.57
CA GLY A 223 19.69 3.68 -3.89
C GLY A 223 19.42 4.86 -4.83
N VAL A 224 18.37 5.66 -4.57
CA VAL A 224 17.90 6.69 -5.51
C VAL A 224 18.50 8.08 -5.27
N GLY A 225 19.23 8.27 -4.17
CA GLY A 225 19.78 9.55 -3.76
C GLY A 225 18.75 10.45 -3.06
N ARG A 226 19.25 11.48 -2.38
CA ARG A 226 18.46 12.34 -1.48
C ARG A 226 17.28 13.03 -2.16
N GLU A 227 17.49 13.67 -3.30
CA GLU A 227 16.46 14.49 -3.95
C GLU A 227 15.25 13.65 -4.37
N ARG A 228 15.47 12.51 -5.04
CA ARG A 228 14.39 11.60 -5.42
C ARG A 228 13.75 10.93 -4.20
N TYR A 229 14.55 10.59 -3.19
CA TYR A 229 14.02 9.98 -1.97
C TYR A 229 13.13 10.93 -1.16
N GLN A 230 13.45 12.22 -1.08
CA GLN A 230 12.62 13.21 -0.38
C GLN A 230 11.23 13.34 -1.00
N LEU A 231 11.13 13.36 -2.34
CA LEU A 231 9.85 13.37 -3.04
C LEU A 231 9.08 12.07 -2.83
N ALA A 232 9.76 10.93 -2.88
CA ALA A 232 9.12 9.62 -2.67
C ALA A 232 8.62 9.45 -1.22
N SER A 233 9.41 9.84 -0.23
CA SER A 233 9.03 9.85 1.18
C SER A 233 7.81 10.76 1.42
N ARG A 234 7.80 11.98 0.88
CA ARG A 234 6.61 12.87 0.94
C ARG A 234 5.40 12.30 0.21
N TYR A 235 5.61 11.53 -0.86
CA TYR A 235 4.50 10.91 -1.58
C TYR A 235 3.79 9.88 -0.70
N PHE A 236 4.55 9.02 -0.04
CA PHE A 236 3.97 8.01 0.83
C PHE A 236 3.54 8.54 2.19
N LEU A 237 4.22 9.54 2.78
CA LEU A 237 3.87 10.08 4.11
C LEU A 237 2.87 11.24 4.04
N GLY A 238 2.96 12.09 3.02
CA GLY A 238 2.39 13.43 3.04
C GLY A 238 2.87 14.28 4.21
N ALA A 239 4.11 14.05 4.62
CA ALA A 239 4.84 14.85 5.58
C ALA A 239 6.31 14.98 5.17
N SER A 240 6.94 16.09 5.54
CA SER A 240 8.39 16.29 5.36
C SER A 240 9.14 15.94 6.64
N VAL A 241 9.79 14.79 6.68
CA VAL A 241 10.56 14.33 7.85
C VAL A 241 12.05 14.59 7.70
N ASP A 242 12.76 14.76 8.81
CA ASP A 242 14.23 14.71 8.83
C ASP A 242 14.67 13.26 8.62
N LEU A 243 15.23 12.98 7.44
CA LEU A 243 15.55 11.62 7.02
C LEU A 243 16.63 10.98 7.89
N GLU A 244 17.63 11.76 8.33
CA GLU A 244 18.72 11.26 9.17
C GLU A 244 18.26 11.05 10.62
N GLU A 245 17.40 11.91 11.15
CA GLU A 245 16.74 11.68 12.44
C GLU A 245 15.86 10.43 12.36
N THR A 246 15.03 10.31 11.33
CA THR A 246 14.10 9.21 11.15
C THR A 246 14.85 7.88 11.02
N TYR A 247 15.98 7.88 10.30
CA TYR A 247 16.87 6.73 10.22
C TYR A 247 17.42 6.32 11.59
N ARG A 248 17.94 7.26 12.40
CA ARG A 248 18.43 6.97 13.76
C ARG A 248 17.32 6.46 14.66
N TRP A 249 16.15 7.11 14.62
CA TRP A 249 14.98 6.67 15.35
C TRP A 249 14.56 5.25 14.97
N GLY A 250 14.66 4.87 13.69
CA GLY A 250 14.36 3.50 13.24
C GLY A 250 15.22 2.44 13.94
N TRP A 251 16.50 2.71 14.19
CA TRP A 251 17.38 1.82 14.95
C TRP A 251 16.94 1.69 16.41
N ASP A 252 16.64 2.82 17.05
CA ASP A 252 16.22 2.86 18.46
C ASP A 252 14.87 2.17 18.66
N GLU A 253 13.91 2.41 17.77
CA GLU A 253 12.59 1.79 17.81
C GLU A 253 12.67 0.29 17.56
N LEU A 254 13.49 -0.16 16.60
CA LEU A 254 13.73 -1.59 16.39
C LEU A 254 14.30 -2.24 17.65
N LYS A 255 15.30 -1.61 18.29
CA LYS A 255 15.88 -2.12 19.54
C LYS A 255 14.85 -2.21 20.66
N ARG A 256 14.03 -1.17 20.82
CA ARG A 256 12.95 -1.15 21.83
C ARG A 256 11.96 -2.30 21.61
N ILE A 257 11.58 -2.55 20.36
CA ILE A 257 10.68 -3.66 20.01
C ILE A 257 11.33 -5.01 20.26
N GLU A 258 12.60 -5.21 19.89
CA GLU A 258 13.29 -6.49 20.14
C GLU A 258 13.50 -6.78 21.63
N ASP A 259 13.69 -5.75 22.46
CA ASP A 259 13.70 -5.90 23.93
C ASP A 259 12.33 -6.36 24.45
N ASP A 260 11.24 -5.78 23.93
CA ASP A 260 9.87 -6.19 24.25
C ASP A 260 9.57 -7.62 23.76
N MET A 261 10.11 -8.02 22.61
CA MET A 261 10.02 -9.39 22.08
C MET A 261 10.75 -10.36 23.01
N ALA A 262 11.97 -10.03 23.45
CA ALA A 262 12.73 -10.87 24.37
C ALA A 262 12.01 -11.03 25.72
N ALA A 263 11.45 -9.96 26.27
CA ALA A 263 10.64 -10.01 27.49
C ALA A 263 9.37 -10.87 27.31
N THR A 264 8.70 -10.75 26.17
CA THR A 264 7.50 -11.54 25.82
C THR A 264 7.85 -13.01 25.62
N ALA A 265 8.96 -13.32 24.95
CA ALA A 265 9.47 -14.68 24.79
C ALA A 265 9.77 -15.35 26.13
N GLY A 266 10.34 -14.60 27.10
CA GLY A 266 10.56 -15.09 28.46
C GLY A 266 9.29 -15.47 29.22
N ARG A 267 8.11 -14.96 28.82
CA ARG A 267 6.80 -15.37 29.38
C ARG A 267 6.28 -16.68 28.76
N ILE A 268 6.73 -17.02 27.56
CA ILE A 268 6.37 -18.27 26.85
C ILE A 268 7.32 -19.38 27.28
N VAL A 269 8.63 -19.10 27.22
CA VAL A 269 9.71 -20.02 27.59
C VAL A 269 10.60 -19.30 28.62
N PRO A 270 10.44 -19.58 29.93
CA PRO A 270 11.25 -18.95 30.97
C PRO A 270 12.76 -19.14 30.73
N GLY A 271 13.49 -18.02 30.55
CA GLY A 271 14.92 -18.01 30.24
C GLY A 271 15.29 -18.37 28.81
N GLY A 272 14.32 -18.58 27.92
CA GLY A 272 14.50 -18.86 26.51
C GLY A 272 14.69 -17.60 25.66
N SER A 273 15.16 -17.80 24.44
CA SER A 273 15.26 -16.77 23.39
C SER A 273 13.95 -16.58 22.64
N VAL A 274 13.87 -15.54 21.81
CA VAL A 274 12.76 -15.36 20.86
C VAL A 274 12.61 -16.57 19.94
N ALA A 275 13.72 -17.15 19.47
CA ALA A 275 13.69 -18.34 18.62
C ALA A 275 13.11 -19.57 19.35
N ASP A 276 13.43 -19.74 20.63
CA ASP A 276 12.86 -20.83 21.45
C ASP A 276 11.34 -20.66 21.60
N ALA A 277 10.87 -19.42 21.85
CA ALA A 277 9.45 -19.12 21.94
C ALA A 277 8.73 -19.39 20.61
N VAL A 278 9.28 -18.93 19.49
CA VAL A 278 8.73 -19.19 18.14
C VAL A 278 8.63 -20.69 17.87
N ALA A 279 9.68 -21.46 18.17
CA ALA A 279 9.67 -22.90 17.96
C ALA A 279 8.58 -23.62 18.78
N VAL A 280 8.35 -23.19 20.03
CA VAL A 280 7.27 -23.72 20.87
C VAL A 280 5.89 -23.35 20.31
N LEU A 281 5.69 -22.10 19.90
CA LEU A 281 4.42 -21.62 19.34
C LEU A 281 4.09 -22.29 18.01
N ASP A 282 5.07 -22.44 17.12
CA ASP A 282 4.89 -23.07 15.82
C ASP A 282 4.58 -24.57 15.95
N ALA A 283 5.10 -25.22 17.00
CA ALA A 283 4.85 -26.63 17.27
C ALA A 283 3.51 -26.90 17.99
N ASP A 284 2.89 -25.88 18.60
CA ASP A 284 1.69 -26.00 19.43
C ASP A 284 0.42 -26.27 18.59
N PRO A 285 -0.18 -27.47 18.67
CA PRO A 285 -1.39 -27.80 17.91
C PRO A 285 -2.61 -26.97 18.31
N ALA A 286 -2.61 -26.33 19.50
CA ALA A 286 -3.71 -25.48 19.93
C ALA A 286 -3.77 -24.14 19.15
N ARG A 287 -2.70 -23.78 18.44
CA ARG A 287 -2.59 -22.53 17.68
C ARG A 287 -2.92 -22.69 16.19
N ASP A 288 -3.06 -23.93 15.73
CA ASP A 288 -3.36 -24.27 14.35
C ASP A 288 -4.87 -24.52 14.18
N CYS A 289 -5.52 -23.75 13.30
CA CYS A 289 -6.93 -23.96 12.95
C CYS A 289 -7.17 -25.28 12.20
N GLY A 290 -6.13 -25.88 11.62
CA GLY A 290 -6.18 -27.18 10.93
C GLY A 290 -6.77 -27.14 9.51
N SER A 291 -7.51 -26.08 9.13
CA SER A 291 -7.95 -25.87 7.75
C SER A 291 -8.12 -24.38 7.40
N ARG A 292 -8.14 -24.08 6.10
CA ARG A 292 -8.43 -22.72 5.57
C ARG A 292 -9.81 -22.24 6.02
N GLU A 293 -10.81 -23.11 6.01
CA GLU A 293 -12.19 -22.80 6.43
C GLU A 293 -12.27 -22.48 7.92
N ALA A 294 -11.58 -23.26 8.76
CA ALA A 294 -11.52 -23.01 10.19
C ALA A 294 -10.79 -21.70 10.50
N PHE A 295 -9.71 -21.39 9.78
CA PHE A 295 -9.01 -20.10 9.89
C PHE A 295 -9.89 -18.92 9.46
N GLN A 296 -10.66 -19.07 8.37
CA GLN A 296 -11.63 -18.05 7.95
C GLN A 296 -12.69 -17.80 9.03
N ALA A 297 -13.23 -18.86 9.63
CA ALA A 297 -14.19 -18.75 10.72
C ALA A 297 -13.59 -18.05 11.95
N TRP A 298 -12.33 -18.36 12.29
CA TRP A 298 -11.58 -17.68 13.36
C TRP A 298 -11.41 -16.18 13.10
N MET A 299 -11.02 -15.79 11.88
CA MET A 299 -10.92 -14.37 11.49
C MET A 299 -12.26 -13.65 11.64
N GLN A 300 -13.35 -14.29 11.19
CA GLN A 300 -14.70 -13.72 11.27
C GLN A 300 -15.15 -13.55 12.73
N GLU A 301 -15.02 -14.59 13.57
CA GLU A 301 -15.41 -14.55 14.98
C GLU A 301 -14.65 -13.46 15.75
N ARG A 302 -13.34 -13.35 15.50
CA ARG A 302 -12.50 -12.32 16.13
C ARG A 302 -12.93 -10.92 15.70
N SER A 303 -13.17 -10.71 14.40
CA SER A 303 -13.61 -9.42 13.85
C SER A 303 -14.97 -9.00 14.40
N ASP A 304 -15.93 -9.92 14.42
CA ASP A 304 -17.29 -9.68 14.93
C ASP A 304 -17.28 -9.35 16.43
N THR A 305 -16.43 -10.03 17.21
CA THR A 305 -16.24 -9.77 18.64
C THR A 305 -15.72 -8.35 18.86
N ILE A 306 -14.70 -7.92 18.12
CA ILE A 306 -14.12 -6.58 18.27
C ILE A 306 -15.13 -5.50 17.86
N LEU A 307 -15.85 -5.69 16.76
CA LEU A 307 -16.91 -4.78 16.35
C LEU A 307 -17.95 -4.59 17.46
N ALA A 308 -18.37 -5.68 18.12
CA ALA A 308 -19.33 -5.63 19.21
C ALA A 308 -18.76 -4.96 20.48
N ASP A 309 -17.51 -5.23 20.83
CA ASP A 309 -16.86 -4.67 22.01
C ASP A 309 -16.54 -3.17 21.86
N PHE A 310 -16.26 -2.72 20.63
CA PHE A 310 -15.75 -1.37 20.37
C PHE A 310 -16.85 -0.36 20.12
N ASP A 311 -17.99 -0.80 19.56
CA ASP A 311 -19.11 0.08 19.24
C ASP A 311 -19.67 0.78 20.49
N GLY A 312 -19.67 2.11 20.44
CA GLY A 312 -20.11 3.00 21.51
C GLY A 312 -19.08 3.21 22.63
N LEU A 313 -18.05 2.36 22.74
CA LEU A 313 -17.01 2.44 23.77
C LEU A 313 -15.73 3.12 23.27
N HIS A 314 -15.11 2.56 22.23
CA HIS A 314 -13.86 3.05 21.65
C HIS A 314 -14.09 3.79 20.33
N PHE A 315 -15.15 3.42 19.60
CA PHE A 315 -15.53 4.01 18.32
C PHE A 315 -17.05 4.14 18.23
N ASP A 316 -17.55 5.12 17.49
CA ASP A 316 -18.97 5.16 17.10
C ASP A 316 -19.13 4.49 15.72
N ILE A 317 -19.54 3.21 15.70
CA ILE A 317 -19.53 2.39 14.47
C ILE A 317 -20.93 2.42 13.84
N ALA A 318 -21.04 3.10 12.70
CA ALA A 318 -22.30 3.19 11.95
C ALA A 318 -22.79 1.80 11.49
N GLU A 319 -24.11 1.60 11.43
CA GLU A 319 -24.70 0.29 11.14
C GLU A 319 -24.17 -0.39 9.86
N PRO A 320 -24.01 0.31 8.72
CA PRO A 320 -23.45 -0.31 7.51
C PRO A 320 -21.98 -0.75 7.66
N ILE A 321 -21.23 -0.14 8.59
CA ILE A 321 -19.82 -0.47 8.89
C ILE A 321 -19.74 -1.70 9.81
N ARG A 322 -20.83 -2.14 10.45
CA ARG A 322 -20.78 -3.31 11.36
C ARG A 322 -20.64 -4.64 10.63
N THR A 323 -20.62 -4.63 9.29
CA THR A 323 -20.47 -5.83 8.48
C THR A 323 -19.09 -5.85 7.83
N LEU A 324 -18.19 -6.67 8.39
CA LEU A 324 -16.92 -7.05 7.79
C LEU A 324 -16.98 -8.52 7.38
N GLN A 325 -16.69 -8.82 6.12
CA GLN A 325 -16.49 -10.21 5.68
C GLN A 325 -15.02 -10.61 5.81
N CYS A 326 -14.74 -11.79 6.34
CA CYS A 326 -13.40 -12.39 6.31
C CYS A 326 -13.38 -13.55 5.31
N LYS A 327 -12.41 -13.55 4.39
CA LYS A 327 -12.26 -14.58 3.36
C LYS A 327 -10.83 -15.09 3.26
N VAL A 328 -10.67 -16.39 3.09
CA VAL A 328 -9.43 -16.94 2.54
C VAL A 328 -9.50 -16.86 1.03
N ALA A 329 -8.54 -16.16 0.43
CA ALA A 329 -8.53 -15.90 -0.99
C ALA A 329 -8.20 -17.18 -1.79
N PRO A 330 -8.71 -17.30 -3.03
CA PRO A 330 -8.38 -18.41 -3.92
C PRO A 330 -6.97 -18.29 -4.52
N VAL A 331 -6.31 -17.13 -4.38
CA VAL A 331 -4.93 -16.88 -4.83
C VAL A 331 -3.92 -17.31 -3.77
N ASN A 332 -2.68 -17.58 -4.19
CA ASN A 332 -1.67 -18.24 -3.36
C ASN A 332 -0.42 -17.37 -3.10
N ASP A 333 -0.60 -16.06 -2.99
CA ASP A 333 0.50 -15.08 -2.96
C ASP A 333 1.09 -14.84 -1.55
N GLY A 334 0.44 -15.36 -0.49
CA GLY A 334 0.99 -15.39 0.87
C GLY A 334 0.93 -14.05 1.62
N GLY A 335 -0.26 -13.47 1.80
CA GLY A 335 -0.46 -12.22 2.56
C GLY A 335 -1.92 -11.88 2.80
N ALA A 336 -2.17 -10.79 3.52
CA ALA A 336 -3.51 -10.26 3.76
C ALA A 336 -3.71 -8.90 3.12
N TRP A 337 -4.94 -8.56 2.77
CA TRP A 337 -5.31 -7.24 2.29
C TRP A 337 -6.79 -6.96 2.56
N TYR A 338 -7.14 -5.68 2.54
CA TYR A 338 -8.50 -5.21 2.73
C TYR A 338 -9.08 -4.59 1.46
N THR A 339 -10.33 -4.95 1.14
CA THR A 339 -11.13 -4.28 0.11
C THR A 339 -12.26 -3.46 0.75
N PRO A 340 -12.34 -2.14 0.52
CA PRO A 340 -13.40 -1.28 1.05
C PRO A 340 -14.81 -1.68 0.59
N PRO A 341 -15.86 -1.31 1.36
CA PRO A 341 -17.24 -1.48 0.92
C PRO A 341 -17.52 -0.69 -0.37
N SER A 342 -18.55 -1.07 -1.12
CA SER A 342 -19.05 -0.23 -2.21
C SER A 342 -19.64 1.08 -1.67
N GLU A 343 -19.72 2.13 -2.50
CA GLU A 343 -20.25 3.44 -2.07
C GLU A 343 -21.65 3.37 -1.44
N ASP A 344 -22.47 2.41 -1.88
CA ASP A 344 -23.83 2.16 -1.40
C ASP A 344 -23.92 1.07 -0.30
N PHE A 345 -22.79 0.54 0.15
CA PHE A 345 -22.67 -0.59 1.10
C PHE A 345 -23.36 -1.90 0.67
N SER A 346 -23.78 -2.04 -0.59
CA SER A 346 -24.33 -3.31 -1.12
C SER A 346 -23.30 -4.45 -1.12
N ARG A 347 -22.02 -4.12 -1.29
CA ARG A 347 -20.87 -4.99 -1.00
C ARG A 347 -20.22 -4.52 0.30
N PRO A 348 -20.18 -5.35 1.36
CA PRO A 348 -19.50 -4.99 2.61
C PRO A 348 -17.98 -4.95 2.43
N GLY A 349 -17.30 -4.28 3.36
CA GLY A 349 -15.84 -4.37 3.44
C GLY A 349 -15.42 -5.82 3.65
N THR A 350 -14.34 -6.23 2.99
CA THR A 350 -13.84 -7.61 3.05
C THR A 350 -12.35 -7.64 3.36
N MET A 351 -11.98 -8.37 4.41
CA MET A 351 -10.60 -8.75 4.69
C MET A 351 -10.30 -10.08 4.01
N TRP A 352 -9.21 -10.12 3.28
CA TRP A 352 -8.74 -11.29 2.55
C TRP A 352 -7.43 -11.78 3.15
N PHE A 353 -7.26 -13.10 3.19
CA PHE A 353 -6.00 -13.73 3.56
C PHE A 353 -5.66 -14.80 2.51
N SER A 354 -4.45 -14.77 1.95
CA SER A 354 -3.95 -15.79 1.03
C SER A 354 -2.88 -16.65 1.70
N PHE A 355 -2.89 -17.94 1.39
CA PHE A 355 -1.87 -18.89 1.83
C PHE A 355 -1.13 -19.41 0.61
N THR A 356 0.18 -19.62 0.72
CA THR A 356 0.90 -20.32 -0.35
C THR A 356 0.42 -21.77 -0.47
N ASP A 357 0.63 -22.39 -1.63
CA ASP A 357 0.34 -23.82 -1.83
C ASP A 357 1.14 -24.74 -0.91
N ALA A 358 2.27 -24.26 -0.38
CA ALA A 358 3.13 -24.99 0.54
C ALA A 358 2.67 -24.90 2.01
N ASN A 359 1.63 -24.11 2.33
CA ASN A 359 1.16 -23.97 3.69
C ASN A 359 0.43 -25.24 4.16
N GLU A 360 1.03 -25.94 5.12
CA GLU A 360 0.44 -27.11 5.79
C GLU A 360 -0.21 -26.78 7.13
N ARG A 361 0.01 -25.56 7.67
CA ARG A 361 -0.50 -25.10 8.96
C ARG A 361 -1.19 -23.74 8.85
N PHE A 362 -2.24 -23.55 9.64
CA PHE A 362 -3.06 -22.33 9.66
C PHE A 362 -2.99 -21.71 11.06
N SER A 363 -1.79 -21.24 11.41
CA SER A 363 -1.49 -20.71 12.73
C SER A 363 -2.09 -19.33 12.96
N THR A 364 -2.66 -19.10 14.13
CA THR A 364 -3.33 -17.84 14.50
C THR A 364 -2.45 -16.87 15.27
N TRP A 365 -1.37 -17.36 15.89
CA TRP A 365 -0.58 -16.55 16.83
C TRP A 365 0.18 -15.42 16.14
N ARG A 366 0.60 -15.60 14.88
CA ARG A 366 1.22 -14.55 14.06
C ARG A 366 0.18 -13.60 13.47
N GLU A 367 -0.99 -14.14 13.14
CA GLU A 367 -1.98 -13.45 12.30
C GLU A 367 -3.02 -12.65 13.09
N THR A 368 -3.04 -12.77 14.41
CA THR A 368 -3.97 -11.98 15.24
C THR A 368 -3.79 -10.48 15.01
N THR A 369 -2.55 -10.02 14.90
CA THR A 369 -2.24 -8.60 14.59
C THR A 369 -2.71 -8.22 13.18
N THR A 370 -2.58 -9.14 12.22
CA THR A 370 -3.04 -8.96 10.83
C THR A 370 -4.56 -8.77 10.77
N VAL A 371 -5.33 -9.51 11.58
CA VAL A 371 -6.79 -9.34 11.69
C VAL A 371 -7.15 -7.94 12.19
N PHE A 372 -6.38 -7.38 13.12
CA PHE A 372 -6.63 -6.01 13.62
C PHE A 372 -6.21 -4.94 12.61
N HIS A 373 -5.11 -5.20 11.90
CA HIS A 373 -4.54 -4.32 10.87
C HIS A 373 -5.47 -4.18 9.66
N GLU A 374 -5.85 -5.29 9.03
CA GLU A 374 -6.69 -5.32 7.84
C GLU A 374 -8.19 -5.18 8.16
N GLY A 375 -8.59 -5.64 9.35
CA GLY A 375 -9.96 -5.59 9.83
C GLY A 375 -10.20 -4.40 10.77
N VAL A 376 -10.60 -4.71 11.99
CA VAL A 376 -11.06 -3.73 12.99
C VAL A 376 -10.09 -3.73 14.18
N PRO A 377 -9.63 -2.57 14.67
CA PRO A 377 -10.03 -1.21 14.27
C PRO A 377 -9.20 -0.60 13.11
N GLY A 378 -8.40 -1.38 12.38
CA GLY A 378 -7.52 -0.91 11.31
C GLY A 378 -8.25 -0.47 10.03
N HIS A 379 -7.88 -1.06 8.88
CA HIS A 379 -8.34 -0.61 7.57
C HIS A 379 -9.86 -0.65 7.40
N HIS A 380 -10.56 -1.59 8.03
CA HIS A 380 -12.02 -1.64 7.89
C HIS A 380 -12.69 -0.38 8.44
N LEU A 381 -12.36 0.04 9.67
CA LEU A 381 -12.96 1.26 10.22
C LEU A 381 -12.51 2.48 9.43
N GLN A 382 -11.23 2.58 9.09
CA GLN A 382 -10.68 3.73 8.38
C GLN A 382 -11.33 3.94 7.00
N CYS A 383 -11.36 2.91 6.17
CA CYS A 383 -11.90 3.00 4.82
C CYS A 383 -13.43 3.05 4.80
N ALA A 384 -14.11 2.24 5.61
CA ALA A 384 -15.57 2.26 5.64
C ALA A 384 -16.13 3.58 6.18
N GLN A 385 -15.40 4.26 7.09
CA GLN A 385 -15.77 5.60 7.54
C GLN A 385 -15.72 6.62 6.41
N VAL A 386 -14.67 6.59 5.56
CA VAL A 386 -14.58 7.47 4.38
C VAL A 386 -15.77 7.28 3.44
N VAL A 387 -16.17 6.02 3.22
CA VAL A 387 -17.34 5.70 2.39
C VAL A 387 -18.63 6.20 3.04
N HIS A 388 -18.80 5.98 4.35
CA HIS A 388 -19.99 6.40 5.11
C HIS A 388 -20.16 7.93 5.13
N ARG A 389 -19.06 8.68 5.14
CA ARG A 389 -19.03 10.14 5.25
C ARG A 389 -19.14 10.85 3.89
N ALA A 390 -19.94 10.33 2.97
CA ALA A 390 -20.23 10.98 1.68
C ALA A 390 -20.93 12.34 1.80
N ASP A 391 -21.61 12.60 2.92
CA ASP A 391 -22.18 13.90 3.26
C ASP A 391 -21.12 14.92 3.73
N LEU A 392 -19.98 14.42 4.22
CA LEU A 392 -18.89 15.21 4.79
C LEU A 392 -17.64 15.24 3.89
N LEU A 393 -17.42 14.33 2.96
CA LEU A 393 -16.21 14.26 2.13
C LEU A 393 -16.55 14.41 0.65
N ASN A 394 -15.82 15.29 -0.05
CA ASN A 394 -16.06 15.47 -1.48
C ASN A 394 -15.59 14.24 -2.28
N ARG A 395 -15.97 14.16 -3.55
CA ARG A 395 -15.72 12.95 -4.35
C ARG A 395 -14.23 12.68 -4.52
N TRP A 396 -13.40 13.72 -4.65
CA TRP A 396 -11.95 13.55 -4.71
C TRP A 396 -11.38 12.95 -3.41
N GLN A 397 -11.78 13.45 -2.24
CA GLN A 397 -11.33 12.90 -0.95
C GLN A 397 -11.71 11.43 -0.78
N ARG A 398 -12.88 11.02 -1.28
CA ARG A 398 -13.38 9.65 -1.14
C ARG A 398 -12.76 8.67 -2.14
N LEU A 399 -12.54 9.11 -3.39
CA LEU A 399 -12.16 8.21 -4.48
C LEU A 399 -10.67 8.24 -4.81
N LEU A 400 -10.01 9.41 -4.70
CA LEU A 400 -8.66 9.60 -5.25
C LEU A 400 -7.62 10.02 -4.21
N CYS A 401 -8.03 10.47 -3.03
CA CYS A 401 -7.09 10.83 -1.97
C CYS A 401 -6.77 9.62 -1.10
N TRP A 402 -5.61 8.99 -1.34
CA TRP A 402 -5.07 7.95 -0.47
C TRP A 402 -3.59 8.20 -0.19
N VAL A 403 -3.20 8.16 1.09
CA VAL A 403 -1.81 8.36 1.52
C VAL A 403 -1.39 7.18 2.38
N SER A 404 -0.33 6.49 1.96
CA SER A 404 0.14 5.27 2.63
C SER A 404 0.43 5.50 4.11
N GLY A 405 1.16 6.55 4.48
CA GLY A 405 1.48 6.86 5.87
C GLY A 405 0.26 7.21 6.72
N HIS A 406 -0.82 7.70 6.11
CA HIS A 406 -2.09 7.87 6.80
C HIS A 406 -2.76 6.51 7.06
N GLY A 407 -2.99 5.73 6.01
CA GLY A 407 -3.73 4.45 6.10
C GLY A 407 -2.94 3.36 6.83
N GLU A 408 -1.70 3.12 6.42
CA GLU A 408 -0.81 2.12 7.03
C GLU A 408 -0.39 2.55 8.44
N GLY A 409 -0.13 3.85 8.63
CA GLY A 409 0.16 4.38 9.95
C GLY A 409 -1.03 4.24 10.91
N TRP A 410 -2.26 4.42 10.41
CA TRP A 410 -3.49 4.15 11.17
C TRP A 410 -3.59 2.67 11.55
N ALA A 411 -3.35 1.77 10.60
CA ALA A 411 -3.45 0.34 10.86
C ALA A 411 -2.42 -0.14 11.91
N LEU A 412 -1.18 0.38 11.88
CA LEU A 412 -0.19 0.11 12.94
C LEU A 412 -0.59 0.77 14.28
N TYR A 413 -1.12 1.99 14.24
CA TYR A 413 -1.65 2.66 15.42
C TYR A 413 -2.79 1.84 16.06
N ALA A 414 -3.66 1.26 15.24
CA ALA A 414 -4.73 0.35 15.63
C ALA A 414 -4.17 -0.93 16.27
N GLU A 415 -3.15 -1.57 15.68
CA GLU A 415 -2.49 -2.72 16.31
C GLU A 415 -1.96 -2.37 17.71
N ARG A 416 -1.30 -1.21 17.87
CA ARG A 416 -0.83 -0.76 19.19
C ARG A 416 -1.96 -0.44 20.16
N LEU A 417 -3.06 0.16 19.69
CA LEU A 417 -4.26 0.37 20.50
C LEU A 417 -4.81 -0.96 21.03
N MET A 418 -4.77 -2.03 20.24
CA MET A 418 -5.20 -3.35 20.68
C MET A 418 -4.29 -3.92 21.79
N ASP A 419 -2.97 -3.69 21.75
CA ASP A 419 -2.05 -4.02 22.87
C ASP A 419 -2.41 -3.22 24.14
N GLU A 420 -2.63 -1.89 24.00
CA GLU A 420 -2.99 -1.01 25.11
C GLU A 420 -4.31 -1.43 25.80
N LEU A 421 -5.27 -1.94 25.02
CA LEU A 421 -6.58 -2.39 25.50
C LEU A 421 -6.57 -3.85 25.99
N GLY A 422 -5.44 -4.56 25.88
CA GLY A 422 -5.27 -5.91 26.40
C GLY A 422 -5.72 -7.04 25.46
N TYR A 423 -5.95 -6.76 24.18
CA TYR A 423 -6.33 -7.77 23.18
C TYR A 423 -5.16 -8.67 22.75
N PHE A 424 -3.93 -8.36 23.19
CA PHE A 424 -2.75 -9.24 23.10
C PHE A 424 -2.36 -9.80 24.49
N ALA A 425 -3.34 -10.23 25.29
CA ALA A 425 -3.09 -10.85 26.58
C ALA A 425 -2.32 -12.19 26.46
N ASP A 426 -2.59 -12.97 25.41
CA ASP A 426 -1.82 -14.17 25.06
C ASP A 426 -0.40 -13.77 24.63
N PRO A 427 0.66 -14.28 25.30
CA PRO A 427 2.03 -13.93 24.95
C PRO A 427 2.43 -14.34 23.52
N GLY A 428 1.81 -15.37 22.95
CA GLY A 428 2.05 -15.78 21.57
C GLY A 428 1.50 -14.77 20.57
N GLU A 429 0.22 -14.40 20.70
CA GLU A 429 -0.40 -13.33 19.88
C GLU A 429 0.38 -12.01 20.01
N ARG A 430 0.82 -11.66 21.23
CA ARG A 430 1.66 -10.49 21.46
C ARG A 430 3.03 -10.58 20.78
N LEU A 431 3.65 -11.75 20.76
CA LEU A 431 4.91 -11.95 20.06
C LEU A 431 4.73 -11.77 18.55
N GLY A 432 3.61 -12.23 17.97
CA GLY A 432 3.26 -11.99 16.56
C GLY A 432 3.12 -10.52 16.22
N PHE A 433 2.40 -9.75 17.06
CA PHE A 433 2.32 -8.30 16.97
C PHE A 433 3.70 -7.63 16.99
N LEU A 434 4.54 -7.99 17.96
CA LEU A 434 5.87 -7.39 18.08
C LEU A 434 6.80 -7.75 16.91
N ASP A 435 6.70 -8.97 16.39
CA ASP A 435 7.48 -9.41 15.20
C ASP A 435 7.13 -8.55 13.98
N MET A 436 5.84 -8.32 13.72
CA MET A 436 5.39 -7.47 12.63
C MET A 436 5.75 -6.00 12.84
N GLN A 437 5.69 -5.49 14.07
CA GLN A 437 6.17 -4.15 14.40
C GLN A 437 7.68 -4.01 14.19
N GLY A 438 8.46 -5.03 14.57
CA GLY A 438 9.92 -5.07 14.39
C GLY A 438 10.29 -5.09 12.91
N PHE A 439 9.61 -5.90 12.11
CA PHE A 439 9.77 -5.93 10.66
C PHE A 439 9.52 -4.55 10.02
N ARG A 440 8.46 -3.85 10.42
CA ARG A 440 8.13 -2.50 9.94
C ARG A 440 9.10 -1.43 10.45
N ALA A 441 9.71 -1.61 11.62
CA ALA A 441 10.81 -0.74 12.09
C ALA A 441 12.12 -0.99 11.31
N ALA A 442 12.46 -2.24 11.01
CA ALA A 442 13.61 -2.60 10.18
C ALA A 442 13.50 -2.02 8.76
N ARG A 443 12.29 -1.96 8.19
CA ARG A 443 12.01 -1.26 6.93
C ARG A 443 12.48 0.20 6.93
N VAL A 444 12.27 0.94 8.03
CA VAL A 444 12.72 2.35 8.15
C VAL A 444 14.23 2.46 8.00
N VAL A 445 14.97 1.58 8.69
CA VAL A 445 16.44 1.54 8.68
C VAL A 445 16.95 1.23 7.28
N VAL A 446 16.44 0.17 6.65
CA VAL A 446 16.93 -0.32 5.35
C VAL A 446 16.61 0.66 4.23
N ASP A 447 15.37 1.12 4.15
CA ASP A 447 14.90 1.94 3.03
C ASP A 447 15.64 3.30 3.00
N ILE A 448 15.68 4.03 4.12
CA ILE A 448 16.41 5.29 4.21
C ILE A 448 17.92 5.05 4.03
N GLY A 449 18.45 4.02 4.70
CA GLY A 449 19.88 3.70 4.68
C GLY A 449 20.41 3.44 3.27
N VAL A 450 19.73 2.57 2.52
CA VAL A 450 20.13 2.21 1.14
C VAL A 450 19.90 3.37 0.20
N HIS A 451 18.74 4.03 0.23
CA HIS A 451 18.44 5.06 -0.76
C HIS A 451 19.27 6.33 -0.63
N LEU A 452 19.73 6.66 0.57
CA LEU A 452 20.63 7.78 0.81
C LEU A 452 22.12 7.38 0.78
N GLY A 453 22.44 6.09 0.66
CA GLY A 453 23.83 5.60 0.72
C GLY A 453 24.49 5.89 2.07
N LEU A 454 23.74 5.78 3.16
CA LEU A 454 24.26 6.04 4.50
C LEU A 454 25.23 4.94 4.93
N THR A 455 26.13 5.30 5.85
CA THR A 455 26.89 4.32 6.61
C THR A 455 26.08 3.82 7.81
N VAL A 456 26.27 2.56 8.15
CA VAL A 456 25.72 1.97 9.36
C VAL A 456 26.36 2.65 10.58
N PRO A 457 25.56 3.22 11.52
CA PRO A 457 26.09 3.99 12.64
C PRO A 457 27.04 3.17 13.50
N ALA A 458 28.15 3.79 13.94
CA ALA A 458 29.12 3.12 14.81
C ALA A 458 28.56 2.78 16.19
N ASP A 459 27.56 3.55 16.63
CA ASP A 459 26.86 3.47 17.90
C ASP A 459 25.48 2.79 17.78
N ASN A 460 25.20 2.09 16.67
CA ASN A 460 23.93 1.38 16.53
C ASN A 460 23.74 0.35 17.67
N PRO A 461 22.52 0.17 18.18
CA PRO A 461 22.26 -0.58 19.41
C PRO A 461 22.54 -2.08 19.32
N PHE A 462 22.81 -2.60 18.11
CA PHE A 462 23.11 -4.00 17.85
C PHE A 462 24.60 -4.27 17.62
N GLY A 463 25.44 -3.23 17.53
CA GLY A 463 26.83 -3.37 17.10
C GLY A 463 26.98 -3.99 15.71
N TRP A 464 25.93 -3.90 14.89
CA TRP A 464 25.86 -4.56 13.59
C TRP A 464 26.61 -3.73 12.54
N ARG A 465 27.62 -4.33 11.90
CA ARG A 465 28.38 -3.79 10.73
C ARG A 465 28.75 -2.29 10.78
N PRO A 466 29.30 -1.78 11.88
CA PRO A 466 29.58 -0.34 12.02
C PRO A 466 30.52 0.18 10.93
N GLY A 467 30.14 1.28 10.28
CA GLY A 467 30.94 1.95 9.25
C GLY A 467 30.83 1.39 7.84
N GLU A 468 30.16 0.25 7.65
CA GLU A 468 29.83 -0.26 6.29
C GLU A 468 28.78 0.65 5.63
N THR A 469 28.82 0.80 4.30
CA THR A 469 27.82 1.56 3.54
C THR A 469 26.72 0.63 3.07
N TRP A 470 25.46 1.03 3.23
CA TRP A 470 24.31 0.22 2.82
C TRP A 470 24.36 -0.17 1.33
N ASN A 471 24.00 -1.42 1.06
CA ASN A 471 23.75 -1.98 -0.26
C ASN A 471 22.67 -3.07 -0.16
N ALA A 472 22.26 -3.65 -1.29
CA ALA A 472 21.22 -4.67 -1.32
C ALA A 472 21.52 -5.94 -0.52
N ASP A 473 22.78 -6.39 -0.50
CA ASP A 473 23.16 -7.60 0.24
C ASP A 473 23.08 -7.37 1.75
N LEU A 474 23.54 -6.21 2.21
CA LEU A 474 23.41 -5.79 3.60
C LEU A 474 21.95 -5.57 3.99
N ALA A 475 21.13 -5.01 3.11
CA ALA A 475 19.68 -4.88 3.29
C ALA A 475 19.03 -6.25 3.53
N TYR A 476 19.33 -7.24 2.68
CA TYR A 476 18.82 -8.60 2.85
C TYR A 476 19.32 -9.24 4.14
N GLU A 477 20.62 -9.15 4.44
CA GLU A 477 21.20 -9.70 5.67
C GLU A 477 20.55 -9.10 6.92
N PHE A 478 20.35 -7.77 6.94
CA PHE A 478 19.71 -7.08 8.04
C PHE A 478 18.26 -7.52 8.22
N MET A 479 17.46 -7.47 7.14
CA MET A 479 16.07 -7.90 7.20
C MET A 479 15.96 -9.37 7.61
N ARG A 480 16.90 -10.22 7.21
CA ARG A 480 16.90 -11.65 7.57
C ARG A 480 17.21 -11.90 9.05
N ALA A 481 17.99 -11.02 9.68
CA ALA A 481 18.26 -11.06 11.11
C ALA A 481 17.08 -10.53 11.95
N HIS A 482 16.32 -9.58 11.39
CA HIS A 482 15.26 -8.85 12.08
C HIS A 482 13.83 -9.21 11.62
N SER A 483 13.65 -10.28 10.85
CA SER A 483 12.32 -10.80 10.44
C SER A 483 12.26 -12.33 10.49
N ARG A 484 11.07 -12.89 10.66
CA ARG A 484 10.81 -14.34 10.79
C ARG A 484 10.08 -14.87 9.54
N MET A 485 10.12 -14.09 8.47
CA MET A 485 9.60 -14.41 7.14
C MET A 485 10.50 -15.42 6.44
N ASP A 486 9.95 -16.22 5.54
CA ASP A 486 10.73 -17.14 4.71
C ASP A 486 11.61 -16.38 3.71
N ASP A 487 12.70 -17.02 3.27
CA ASP A 487 13.70 -16.41 2.39
C ASP A 487 13.12 -15.93 1.04
N GLY A 488 12.08 -16.59 0.51
CA GLY A 488 11.46 -16.23 -0.77
C GLY A 488 10.69 -14.91 -0.65
N SER A 489 9.76 -14.86 0.29
CA SER A 489 8.98 -13.65 0.60
C SER A 489 9.89 -12.50 1.01
N LEU A 490 10.94 -12.77 1.81
CA LEU A 490 11.89 -11.75 2.24
C LEU A 490 12.70 -11.15 1.08
N ARG A 491 13.10 -11.97 0.09
CA ARG A 491 13.79 -11.48 -1.11
C ARG A 491 12.90 -10.56 -1.93
N PHE A 492 11.63 -10.93 -2.11
CA PHE A 492 10.67 -10.09 -2.80
C PHE A 492 10.51 -8.74 -2.08
N GLU A 493 10.33 -8.77 -0.77
CA GLU A 493 10.19 -7.56 0.05
C GLU A 493 11.43 -6.66 -0.02
N VAL A 494 12.64 -7.20 0.06
CA VAL A 494 13.87 -6.40 -0.11
C VAL A 494 13.94 -5.81 -1.52
N ASN A 495 13.65 -6.58 -2.57
CA ASN A 495 13.61 -6.06 -3.93
C ASN A 495 12.56 -4.95 -4.11
N ARG A 496 11.40 -5.07 -3.45
CA ARG A 496 10.36 -4.04 -3.37
C ARG A 496 10.91 -2.77 -2.73
N TYR A 497 11.58 -2.84 -1.59
CA TYR A 497 12.12 -1.64 -0.92
C TYR A 497 13.12 -0.92 -1.84
N LEU A 498 14.04 -1.68 -2.45
CA LEU A 498 15.04 -1.14 -3.38
C LEU A 498 14.43 -0.51 -4.64
N GLY A 499 13.21 -0.92 -5.03
CA GLY A 499 12.51 -0.45 -6.21
C GLY A 499 11.50 0.66 -5.95
N TRP A 500 10.96 0.74 -4.74
CA TRP A 500 9.83 1.60 -4.39
C TRP A 500 10.17 2.49 -3.18
N PRO A 501 11.09 3.45 -3.37
CA PRO A 501 11.70 4.23 -2.30
C PRO A 501 10.67 4.96 -1.45
N GLY A 502 10.83 4.93 -0.12
CA GLY A 502 10.04 5.72 0.81
C GLY A 502 8.68 5.11 1.17
N GLN A 503 8.24 4.03 0.49
CA GLN A 503 6.99 3.36 0.83
C GLN A 503 7.14 2.51 2.09
N ALA A 504 8.23 1.75 2.22
CA ALA A 504 8.40 0.83 3.34
C ALA A 504 8.42 1.51 4.73
N PRO A 505 9.00 2.72 4.90
CA PRO A 505 8.92 3.47 6.16
C PRO A 505 7.55 4.06 6.47
N SER A 506 6.64 4.18 5.48
CA SER A 506 5.37 4.90 5.64
C SER A 506 4.51 4.33 6.76
N TYR A 507 4.54 3.00 6.93
CA TYR A 507 3.89 2.27 8.00
C TYR A 507 4.30 2.81 9.36
N LYS A 508 5.59 2.65 9.70
CA LYS A 508 6.09 2.87 11.06
C LYS A 508 6.25 4.36 11.38
N VAL A 509 6.66 5.16 10.39
CA VAL A 509 6.72 6.62 10.53
C VAL A 509 5.30 7.21 10.59
N GLY A 510 4.35 6.65 9.84
CA GLY A 510 2.93 7.00 9.95
C GLY A 510 2.38 6.73 11.34
N GLU A 511 2.65 5.54 11.90
CA GLU A 511 2.27 5.21 13.28
C GLU A 511 2.86 6.20 14.29
N ARG A 512 4.15 6.53 14.15
CA ARG A 512 4.81 7.54 15.00
C ARG A 512 4.05 8.86 14.97
N ILE A 513 3.69 9.35 13.79
CA ILE A 513 2.98 10.62 13.63
C ILE A 513 1.56 10.56 14.20
N TRP A 514 0.84 9.45 14.03
CA TRP A 514 -0.46 9.22 14.66
C TRP A 514 -0.39 9.25 16.19
N LEU A 515 0.61 8.59 16.77
CA LEU A 515 0.85 8.59 18.22
C LEU A 515 1.21 9.98 18.74
N GLU A 516 2.06 10.72 18.01
CA GLU A 516 2.41 12.11 18.34
C GLU A 516 1.18 13.03 18.28
N ALA A 517 0.31 12.88 17.26
CA ALA A 517 -0.92 13.64 17.13
C ALA A 517 -1.90 13.36 18.29
N ARG A 518 -2.09 12.08 18.66
CA ARG A 518 -2.88 11.68 19.84
C ARG A 518 -2.30 12.27 21.12
N ALA A 519 -0.99 12.17 21.33
CA ALA A 519 -0.33 12.68 22.52
C ALA A 519 -0.45 14.22 22.63
N ALA A 520 -0.33 14.93 21.51
CA ALA A 520 -0.53 16.37 21.45
C ALA A 520 -1.98 16.78 21.79
N ALA A 521 -2.97 16.06 21.25
CA ALA A 521 -4.38 16.28 21.60
C ALA A 521 -4.62 16.01 23.10
N GLN A 522 -4.14 14.89 23.62
CA GLN A 522 -4.24 14.55 25.03
C GLN A 522 -3.60 15.61 25.94
N ALA A 523 -2.45 16.16 25.55
CA ALA A 523 -1.79 17.24 26.29
C ALA A 523 -2.62 18.54 26.29
N ARG A 524 -3.27 18.89 25.17
CA ARG A 524 -4.12 20.09 25.07
C ARG A 524 -5.39 19.98 25.93
N HIS A 525 -6.08 18.84 25.87
CA HIS A 525 -7.36 18.67 26.56
C HIS A 525 -7.21 18.18 28.01
N GLY A 526 -6.06 17.64 28.40
CA GLY A 526 -5.78 17.16 29.75
C GLY A 526 -6.82 16.14 30.21
N ALA A 527 -7.45 16.39 31.36
CA ALA A 527 -8.48 15.51 31.92
C ALA A 527 -9.78 15.46 31.09
N ALA A 528 -9.98 16.38 30.14
CA ALA A 528 -11.14 16.39 29.24
C ALA A 528 -10.88 15.65 27.92
N PHE A 529 -9.70 15.06 27.74
CA PHE A 529 -9.40 14.26 26.55
C PHE A 529 -10.30 13.03 26.50
N ASP A 530 -10.99 12.87 25.36
CA ASP A 530 -11.81 11.70 25.05
C ASP A 530 -11.21 10.99 23.83
N LEU A 531 -10.76 9.75 24.04
CA LEU A 531 -10.11 8.96 22.99
C LEU A 531 -11.08 8.62 21.86
N LYS A 532 -12.34 8.30 22.18
CA LYS A 532 -13.36 7.99 21.17
C LYS A 532 -13.65 9.21 20.32
N ALA A 533 -13.81 10.38 20.95
CA ALA A 533 -14.03 11.63 20.23
C ALA A 533 -12.84 11.99 19.32
N PHE A 534 -11.61 11.75 19.78
CA PHE A 534 -10.41 11.92 18.95
C PHE A 534 -10.43 11.00 17.72
N HIS A 535 -10.72 9.71 17.90
CA HIS A 535 -10.79 8.75 16.79
C HIS A 535 -11.89 9.10 15.79
N THR A 536 -13.10 9.41 16.25
CA THR A 536 -14.21 9.81 15.37
C THR A 536 -13.81 11.03 14.55
N ALA A 537 -13.28 12.08 15.20
CA ALA A 537 -12.92 13.31 14.51
C ALA A 537 -11.72 13.14 13.57
N ALA A 538 -10.80 12.22 13.86
CA ALA A 538 -9.68 11.91 12.97
C ALA A 538 -10.13 11.13 11.71
N LEU A 539 -10.93 10.08 11.88
CA LEU A 539 -11.41 9.25 10.76
C LEU A 539 -12.40 10.01 9.87
N ASP A 540 -13.17 10.95 10.43
CA ASP A 540 -14.08 11.82 9.68
C ASP A 540 -13.37 12.81 8.72
N LEU A 541 -12.05 12.98 8.85
CA LEU A 541 -11.26 13.80 7.92
C LEU A 541 -11.00 13.08 6.58
N GLY A 542 -11.20 11.76 6.53
CA GLY A 542 -10.74 10.92 5.42
C GLY A 542 -9.22 10.82 5.36
N SER A 543 -8.71 10.21 4.29
CA SER A 543 -7.26 10.11 4.08
C SER A 543 -6.69 11.47 3.68
N LEU A 544 -5.56 11.84 4.29
CA LEU A 544 -4.85 13.10 4.10
C LEU A 544 -3.33 12.87 4.18
N GLY A 545 -2.53 13.79 3.65
CA GLY A 545 -1.12 13.85 4.03
C GLY A 545 -0.97 14.05 5.53
N LEU A 546 0.07 13.45 6.14
CA LEU A 546 0.26 13.50 7.58
C LEU A 546 0.52 14.91 8.14
N ASP A 547 1.13 15.84 7.38
CA ASP A 547 1.28 17.25 7.75
C ASP A 547 -0.11 17.96 7.81
N PRO A 548 -0.95 17.92 6.75
CA PRO A 548 -2.34 18.38 6.81
C PRO A 548 -3.19 17.72 7.91
N LEU A 549 -3.00 16.42 8.15
CA LEU A 549 -3.70 15.68 9.22
C LEU A 549 -3.35 16.28 10.58
N GLN A 550 -2.06 16.44 10.90
CA GLN A 550 -1.63 17.03 12.17
C GLN A 550 -2.20 18.44 12.34
N ALA A 551 -2.18 19.27 11.28
CA ALA A 551 -2.76 20.61 11.32
C ALA A 551 -4.28 20.58 11.56
N ALA A 552 -5.01 19.64 10.95
CA ALA A 552 -6.44 19.45 11.16
C ALA A 552 -6.74 19.00 12.61
N LEU A 553 -6.02 18.00 13.10
CA LEU A 553 -6.15 17.49 14.46
C LEU A 553 -5.73 18.50 15.53
N ALA A 554 -4.85 19.47 15.21
CA ALA A 554 -4.49 20.54 16.14
C ALA A 554 -5.63 21.53 16.43
N ARG A 555 -6.66 21.56 15.55
CA ARG A 555 -7.82 22.45 15.66
C ARG A 555 -8.99 21.80 16.41
N LEU A 556 -8.95 20.48 16.59
CA LEU A 556 -9.83 19.72 17.48
C LEU A 556 -9.34 19.88 18.92
#